data_AF-A0A931UC20-F1
#
_entry.id   AF-A0A931UC20-F1
#
_cell.length_a   1.000
_cell.length_b   1.000
_cell.length_c   1.000
_cell.angle_alpha   90.00
_cell.angle_beta   90.00
_cell.angle_gamma   90.00
#
_symmetry.space_group_name_H-M   'P 1'
#
loop_
_entity.id
_entity.type
_entity.pdbx_description
1 polymer ?
#
loop_
_entity_poly.entity_id
_entity_poly.type
_entity_poly.pdbx_seq_one_letter_code
_entity_poly.pdbx_strand_id
1 'polypeptide(L)'
;MRNGRILFSLFLIAVGAYAVRSAWGWTFKAGLFPLAVSIPLIVLAATQLLLDLFGKAETAKGPSVDLEFEADVPLEIARRRVTNVLLWIAGFILLVFLLGFPAAVPVFMLSYLGLQSRAGWWQSICITLAASGFFYIVFQRVIRMQFEAGLLQTWLGL
;
A
#
# COMPACT_ATOMS: atom_id res chain seq x y z
N MET A 1 -29.83 4.24 3.22
CA MET A 1 -28.76 5.17 3.67
C MET A 1 -28.05 5.90 2.49
N ARG A 2 -28.79 6.31 1.44
CA ARG A 2 -28.19 6.90 0.21
C ARG A 2 -27.50 8.25 0.46
N ASN A 3 -28.08 9.11 1.30
CA ASN A 3 -27.51 10.43 1.60
C ASN A 3 -26.14 10.35 2.32
N GLY A 4 -25.93 9.33 3.15
CA GLY A 4 -24.64 9.11 3.83
C GLY A 4 -23.52 8.73 2.86
N ARG A 5 -23.81 7.91 1.84
CA ARG A 5 -22.84 7.52 0.81
C ARG A 5 -22.44 8.70 -0.09
N ILE A 6 -23.41 9.54 -0.44
CA ILE A 6 -23.17 10.77 -1.21
C ILE A 6 -22.32 11.75 -0.41
N LEU A 7 -22.67 12.01 0.86
CA LEU A 7 -21.88 12.87 1.76
C LEU A 7 -20.44 12.36 1.93
N PHE A 8 -20.28 11.06 2.14
CA PHE A 8 -18.96 10.44 2.28
C PHE A 8 -18.13 10.55 0.99
N SER A 9 -18.74 10.29 -0.18
CA SER A 9 -18.06 10.41 -1.47
C SER A 9 -17.65 11.86 -1.75
N LEU A 10 -18.53 12.83 -1.48
CA LEU A 10 -18.20 14.26 -1.59
C LEU A 10 -17.07 14.66 -0.65
N PHE A 11 -17.09 14.16 0.59
CA PHE A 11 -16.01 14.39 1.55
C PHE A 11 -14.67 13.85 1.03
N LEU A 12 -14.62 12.60 0.55
CA LEU A 12 -13.41 12.01 -0.01
C LEU A 12 -12.89 12.77 -1.24
N ILE A 13 -13.80 13.21 -2.12
CA ILE A 13 -13.43 14.05 -3.28
C ILE A 13 -12.84 15.38 -2.80
N ALA A 14 -13.45 16.04 -1.81
CA ALA A 14 -12.95 17.30 -1.28
C ALA A 14 -11.55 17.16 -0.66
N VAL A 15 -11.33 16.13 0.17
CA VAL A 15 -10.02 15.83 0.77
C VAL A 15 -8.98 15.51 -0.31
N GLY A 16 -9.32 14.65 -1.27
CA GLY A 16 -8.43 14.32 -2.37
C GLY A 16 -8.09 15.54 -3.24
N ALA A 17 -9.08 16.36 -3.59
CA ALA A 17 -8.88 17.56 -4.38
C ALA A 17 -7.99 18.59 -3.65
N TYR A 18 -8.18 18.74 -2.35
CA TYR A 18 -7.31 19.57 -1.52
C TYR A 18 -5.86 19.04 -1.52
N ALA A 19 -5.66 17.73 -1.38
CA ALA A 19 -4.35 17.12 -1.42
C ALA A 19 -3.66 17.31 -2.79
N VAL A 20 -4.39 17.15 -3.89
CA VAL A 20 -3.89 17.42 -5.26
C VAL A 20 -3.53 18.90 -5.42
N ARG A 21 -4.40 19.81 -4.95
CA ARG A 21 -4.18 21.25 -5.06
C ARG A 21 -2.98 21.72 -4.25
N SER A 22 -2.77 21.14 -3.07
CA SER A 22 -1.61 21.38 -2.22
C SER A 22 -0.32 20.89 -2.89
N ALA A 23 -0.36 19.68 -3.48
CA ALA A 23 0.79 19.06 -4.14
C ALA A 23 1.23 19.74 -5.44
N TRP A 24 0.38 20.56 -6.07
CA TRP A 24 0.72 21.26 -7.32
C TRP A 24 1.93 22.20 -7.17
N GLY A 25 2.10 22.82 -6.00
CA GLY A 25 3.22 23.72 -5.72
C GLY A 25 4.51 23.01 -5.31
N TRP A 26 4.49 21.69 -5.15
CA TRP A 26 5.61 20.93 -4.62
C TRP A 26 6.56 20.48 -5.72
N THR A 27 7.81 20.19 -5.35
CA THR A 27 8.73 19.52 -6.27
C THR A 27 8.18 18.13 -6.63
N PHE A 28 8.54 17.61 -7.81
CA PHE A 28 8.02 16.32 -8.30
C PHE A 28 8.10 15.20 -7.26
N LYS A 29 9.22 15.10 -6.52
CA LYS A 29 9.42 14.08 -5.49
C LYS A 29 8.44 14.22 -4.32
N ALA A 30 8.23 15.45 -3.85
CA ALA A 30 7.33 15.73 -2.73
C ALA A 30 5.87 15.56 -3.15
N GLY A 31 5.50 15.99 -4.36
CA GLY A 31 4.14 15.89 -4.89
C GLY A 31 3.72 14.48 -5.31
N LEU A 32 4.68 13.60 -5.63
CA LEU A 32 4.41 12.25 -6.13
C LEU A 32 3.47 11.46 -5.19
N PHE A 33 3.75 11.45 -3.89
CA PHE A 33 3.00 10.63 -2.94
C PHE A 33 1.55 11.12 -2.76
N PRO A 34 1.28 12.41 -2.45
CA PRO A 34 -0.08 12.91 -2.41
C PRO A 34 -0.84 12.68 -3.71
N LEU A 35 -0.21 12.90 -4.87
CA LEU A 35 -0.86 12.74 -6.17
C LEU A 35 -1.21 11.26 -6.46
N ALA A 36 -0.26 10.34 -6.21
CA ALA A 36 -0.44 8.91 -6.44
C ALA A 36 -1.57 8.31 -5.60
N VAL A 37 -1.80 8.81 -4.38
CA VAL A 37 -2.90 8.37 -3.51
C VAL A 37 -4.20 9.11 -3.81
N SER A 38 -4.15 10.43 -4.01
CA SER A 38 -5.36 11.26 -4.10
C SER A 38 -6.05 11.14 -5.46
N ILE A 39 -5.30 10.95 -6.56
CA ILE A 39 -5.91 10.84 -7.90
C ILE A 39 -6.82 9.58 -7.98
N PRO A 40 -6.35 8.36 -7.65
CA PRO A 40 -7.23 7.18 -7.62
C PRO A 40 -8.40 7.34 -6.65
N LEU A 41 -8.16 7.94 -5.48
CA LEU A 41 -9.22 8.21 -4.49
C LEU A 41 -10.33 9.07 -5.10
N ILE A 42 -9.98 10.18 -5.76
CA ILE A 42 -10.96 11.06 -6.42
C ILE A 42 -11.69 10.31 -7.53
N VAL A 43 -10.98 9.55 -8.37
CA VAL A 43 -11.58 8.79 -9.48
C VAL A 43 -12.60 7.77 -8.97
N LEU A 44 -12.25 6.99 -7.95
CA LEU A 44 -13.15 6.01 -7.34
C LEU A 44 -14.34 6.67 -6.65
N ALA A 45 -14.10 7.72 -5.86
CA ALA A 45 -15.16 8.44 -5.17
C ALA A 45 -16.10 9.17 -6.16
N ALA A 46 -15.58 9.71 -7.25
CA ALA A 46 -16.38 10.31 -8.32
C ALA A 46 -17.21 9.25 -9.06
N THR A 47 -16.62 8.08 -9.35
CA THR A 47 -17.36 6.95 -9.93
C THR A 47 -18.50 6.53 -9.02
N GLN A 48 -18.23 6.39 -7.71
CA GLN A 48 -19.26 6.03 -6.75
C GLN A 48 -20.35 7.12 -6.61
N LEU A 49 -19.97 8.39 -6.63
CA LEU A 49 -20.92 9.50 -6.61
C LEU A 49 -21.82 9.49 -7.86
N LEU A 50 -21.25 9.23 -9.04
CA LEU A 50 -22.02 9.10 -10.29
C LEU A 50 -22.98 7.92 -10.24
N LEU A 51 -22.53 6.76 -9.73
CA LEU A 51 -23.39 5.59 -9.53
C LEU A 51 -24.50 5.85 -8.52
N ASP A 52 -24.23 6.59 -7.43
CA ASP A 52 -25.24 6.91 -6.41
C ASP A 52 -26.28 7.95 -6.89
N LEU A 53 -25.91 8.82 -7.84
CA LEU A 53 -26.78 9.85 -8.42
C LEU A 53 -27.59 9.35 -9.63
N PHE A 54 -26.96 8.58 -10.52
CA PHE A 54 -27.52 8.17 -11.82
C PHE A 54 -27.76 6.66 -11.94
N GLY A 55 -27.23 5.86 -11.03
CA GLY A 55 -27.51 4.44 -10.98
C GLY A 55 -29.01 4.24 -10.76
N LYS A 56 -29.62 3.35 -11.57
CA LYS A 56 -30.95 2.84 -11.27
C LYS A 56 -30.91 2.33 -9.83
N ALA A 57 -31.99 2.57 -9.08
CA ALA A 57 -32.19 1.93 -7.79
C ALA A 57 -32.32 0.43 -8.06
N GLU A 58 -31.20 -0.24 -8.28
CA GLU A 58 -31.16 -1.66 -8.11
C GLU A 58 -31.55 -1.88 -6.66
N THR A 59 -32.59 -2.69 -6.44
CA THR A 59 -32.79 -3.48 -5.23
C THR A 59 -31.62 -4.46 -4.99
N ALA A 60 -30.43 -4.12 -5.48
CA ALA A 60 -29.20 -4.82 -5.25
C ALA A 60 -28.80 -4.51 -3.82
N LYS A 61 -28.80 -5.58 -3.02
CA LYS A 61 -27.52 -6.13 -2.59
C LYS A 61 -26.44 -5.76 -3.61
N GLY A 62 -25.91 -4.54 -3.55
CA GLY A 62 -24.63 -4.27 -4.17
C GLY A 62 -23.64 -5.27 -3.58
N PRO A 63 -22.38 -5.27 -4.02
CA PRO A 63 -21.38 -5.62 -3.06
C PRO A 63 -21.59 -4.63 -1.89
N SER A 64 -22.30 -5.06 -0.83
CA SER A 64 -21.67 -5.02 0.47
C SER A 64 -20.23 -5.35 0.13
N VAL A 65 -19.30 -4.55 0.62
CA VAL A 65 -18.06 -5.21 0.97
C VAL A 65 -18.58 -6.37 1.82
N ASP A 66 -18.69 -7.56 1.23
CA ASP A 66 -18.70 -8.82 1.92
C ASP A 66 -17.29 -8.80 2.50
N LEU A 67 -17.15 -7.95 3.51
CA LEU A 67 -16.72 -8.35 4.80
C LEU A 67 -17.45 -9.68 4.99
N GLU A 68 -16.87 -10.74 4.42
CA GLU A 68 -16.99 -12.10 4.89
C GLU A 68 -16.47 -12.07 6.34
N PHE A 69 -17.18 -11.34 7.20
CA PHE A 69 -17.31 -11.62 8.61
C PHE A 69 -18.31 -12.79 8.80
N GLU A 70 -18.75 -13.43 7.71
CA GLU A 70 -19.51 -14.70 7.68
C GLU A 70 -18.65 -15.90 7.26
N ALA A 71 -17.39 -15.93 7.67
CA ALA A 71 -16.92 -17.17 8.25
C ALA A 71 -16.75 -16.87 9.74
N ASP A 72 -17.42 -17.63 10.60
CA ASP A 72 -17.06 -17.73 12.01
C ASP A 72 -15.65 -18.32 12.09
N VAL A 73 -14.66 -17.52 11.69
CA VAL A 73 -13.25 -17.85 11.76
C VAL A 73 -12.98 -17.91 13.25
N PRO A 74 -12.62 -19.08 13.80
CA PRO A 74 -12.33 -19.22 15.21
C PRO A 74 -11.43 -18.07 15.64
N LEU A 75 -11.80 -17.37 16.72
CA LEU A 75 -11.10 -16.17 17.21
C LEU A 75 -9.58 -16.39 17.33
N GLU A 76 -9.17 -17.63 17.59
CA GLU A 76 -7.78 -18.06 17.63
C GLU A 76 -7.06 -17.97 16.26
N ILE A 77 -7.72 -18.40 15.17
CA ILE A 77 -7.18 -18.30 13.80
C ILE A 77 -7.11 -16.84 13.37
N ALA A 78 -8.14 -16.05 13.68
CA ALA A 78 -8.16 -14.62 13.40
C ALA A 78 -7.02 -13.90 14.14
N ARG A 79 -6.86 -14.14 15.44
CA ARG A 79 -5.75 -13.59 16.25
C ARG A 79 -4.40 -14.01 15.70
N ARG A 80 -4.21 -15.29 15.37
CA ARG A 80 -2.94 -15.77 14.82
C ARG A 80 -2.59 -15.08 13.50
N ARG A 81 -3.56 -14.88 12.61
CA ARG A 81 -3.35 -14.17 11.34
C ARG A 81 -3.00 -12.70 11.60
N VAL A 82 -3.69 -12.02 12.52
CA VAL A 82 -3.39 -10.64 12.90
C VAL A 82 -1.99 -10.52 13.49
N THR A 83 -1.63 -11.36 14.46
CA THR A 83 -0.29 -11.38 15.07
C THR A 83 0.78 -11.67 14.01
N ASN A 84 0.53 -12.60 13.08
CA ASN A 84 1.47 -12.88 11.99
C ASN A 84 1.69 -11.65 11.09
N VAL A 85 0.62 -10.94 10.71
CA VAL A 85 0.73 -9.70 9.93
C VAL A 85 1.47 -8.62 10.72
N LEU A 86 1.16 -8.44 12.01
CA LEU A 86 1.86 -7.50 12.88
C LEU A 86 3.35 -7.83 13.02
N LEU A 87 3.69 -9.12 13.15
CA LEU A 87 5.07 -9.61 13.20
C LEU A 87 5.82 -9.31 11.89
N TRP A 88 5.18 -9.51 10.74
CA TRP A 88 5.78 -9.15 9.45
C TRP A 88 5.98 -7.64 9.31
N ILE A 89 5.01 -6.82 9.73
CA ILE A 89 5.15 -5.35 9.73
C ILE A 89 6.31 -4.93 10.65
N ALA A 90 6.34 -5.43 11.88
CA ALA A 90 7.40 -5.15 12.84
C ALA A 90 8.78 -5.62 12.32
N GLY A 91 8.83 -6.81 11.72
CA GLY A 91 10.03 -7.36 11.10
C GLY A 91 10.54 -6.51 9.94
N PHE A 92 9.63 -6.00 9.09
CA PHE A 92 10.00 -5.09 8.01
C PHE A 92 10.59 -3.78 8.55
N ILE A 93 9.93 -3.17 9.54
CA ILE A 93 10.40 -1.93 10.19
C ILE A 93 11.79 -2.15 10.79
N LEU A 94 11.99 -3.26 11.50
CA LEU A 94 13.28 -3.62 12.08
C LEU A 94 14.36 -3.82 10.99
N LEU A 95 14.02 -4.50 9.89
CA LEU A 95 14.94 -4.68 8.76
C LEU A 95 15.35 -3.34 8.14
N VAL A 96 14.40 -2.45 7.91
CA VAL A 96 14.66 -1.10 7.37
C VAL A 96 15.56 -0.31 8.31
N PHE A 97 15.32 -0.40 9.63
CA PHE A 97 16.14 0.26 10.63
C PHE A 97 17.58 -0.26 10.66
N LEU A 98 17.77 -1.58 10.52
CA LEU A 98 19.10 -2.20 10.54
C LEU A 98 19.86 -2.04 9.22
N LEU A 99 19.20 -2.28 8.09
CA LEU A 99 19.82 -2.44 6.76
C LEU A 99 19.60 -1.24 5.82
N GLY A 100 18.71 -0.32 6.18
CA GLY A 100 18.25 0.73 5.27
C GLY A 100 17.23 0.20 4.26
N PHE A 101 16.46 1.12 3.68
CA PHE A 101 15.32 0.76 2.82
C PHE A 101 15.69 -0.10 1.59
N PRO A 102 16.76 0.20 0.81
CA PRO A 102 17.04 -0.53 -0.43
C PRO A 102 17.44 -1.98 -0.23
N ALA A 103 18.10 -2.31 0.88
CA ALA A 103 18.50 -3.66 1.22
C ALA A 103 17.39 -4.40 2.00
N ALA A 104 16.61 -3.69 2.81
CA ALA A 104 15.52 -4.28 3.56
C ALA A 104 14.41 -4.87 2.66
N VAL A 105 14.04 -4.17 1.58
CA VAL A 105 13.00 -4.61 0.64
C VAL A 105 13.28 -5.98 0.01
N PRO A 106 14.43 -6.24 -0.64
CA PRO A 106 14.72 -7.54 -1.23
C PRO A 106 14.83 -8.65 -0.18
N VAL A 107 15.46 -8.37 0.96
CA VAL A 107 15.57 -9.39 2.04
C VAL A 107 14.18 -9.75 2.56
N PHE A 108 13.34 -8.75 2.80
CA PHE A 108 11.96 -8.97 3.25
C PHE A 108 11.13 -9.72 2.21
N MET A 109 11.20 -9.35 0.93
CA MET A 109 10.48 -10.05 -0.14
C MET A 109 10.90 -11.51 -0.24
N LEU A 110 12.21 -11.81 -0.20
CA LEU A 110 12.72 -13.18 -0.22
C LEU A 110 12.22 -13.97 0.99
N SER A 111 12.32 -13.39 2.20
CA SER A 111 11.82 -14.02 3.42
C SER A 111 10.32 -14.30 3.32
N TYR A 112 9.53 -13.33 2.87
CA TYR A 112 8.09 -13.46 2.77
C TYR A 112 7.67 -14.51 1.72
N LEU A 113 8.21 -14.45 0.50
CA LEU A 113 7.87 -15.42 -0.55
C LEU A 113 8.37 -16.84 -0.20
N GLY A 114 9.57 -16.95 0.37
CA GLY A 114 10.17 -18.22 0.77
C GLY A 114 9.43 -18.89 1.93
N LEU A 115 9.13 -18.14 3.00
CA LEU A 115 8.54 -18.69 4.23
C LEU A 115 7.01 -18.78 4.15
N GLN A 116 6.35 -17.77 3.58
CA GLN A 116 4.89 -17.66 3.63
C GLN A 116 4.22 -18.21 2.36
N SER A 117 4.82 -18.01 1.18
CA SER A 117 4.18 -18.35 -0.10
C SER A 117 4.46 -19.78 -0.58
N ARG A 118 5.40 -20.52 0.05
CA ARG A 118 5.91 -21.82 -0.42
C ARG A 118 6.28 -21.83 -1.91
N ALA A 119 6.59 -20.67 -2.47
CA ALA A 119 7.00 -20.54 -3.86
C ALA A 119 8.36 -21.23 -4.04
N GLY A 120 8.61 -21.80 -5.21
CA GLY A 120 9.92 -22.41 -5.50
C GLY A 120 11.02 -21.37 -5.30
N TRP A 121 12.12 -21.74 -4.64
CA TRP A 121 13.23 -20.82 -4.32
C TRP A 121 13.69 -19.99 -5.52
N TRP A 122 13.68 -20.60 -6.72
CA TRP A 122 14.01 -19.90 -7.97
C TRP A 122 13.00 -18.80 -8.35
N GLN A 123 11.70 -19.06 -8.23
CA GLN A 123 10.65 -18.07 -8.51
C GLN A 123 10.73 -16.91 -7.52
N SER A 124 10.95 -17.21 -6.23
CA SER A 124 11.12 -16.21 -5.18
C SER A 124 12.32 -15.29 -5.45
N ILE A 125 13.44 -15.86 -5.88
CA ILE A 125 14.64 -15.09 -6.25
C ILE A 125 14.38 -14.24 -7.49
N CYS A 126 13.82 -14.82 -8.56
CA CYS A 126 13.57 -14.10 -9.81
C CYS A 126 12.60 -12.92 -9.60
N ILE A 127 11.48 -13.15 -8.90
CA ILE A 127 10.49 -12.11 -8.60
C ILE A 127 11.12 -11.03 -7.72
N THR A 128 11.87 -11.41 -6.69
CA THR A 128 12.48 -10.44 -5.79
C THR A 128 13.53 -9.59 -6.51
N LEU A 129 14.39 -10.20 -7.32
CA LEU A 129 15.39 -9.46 -8.10
C LEU A 129 14.74 -8.53 -9.13
N ALA A 130 13.71 -9.01 -9.84
CA ALA A 130 13.00 -8.20 -10.81
C ALA A 130 12.28 -7.01 -10.15
N ALA A 131 11.53 -7.25 -9.06
CA ALA A 131 10.81 -6.22 -8.33
C ALA A 131 11.77 -5.21 -7.67
N SER A 132 12.84 -5.70 -7.04
CA SER A 132 13.83 -4.84 -6.39
C SER A 132 14.63 -4.05 -7.40
N GLY A 133 14.99 -4.64 -8.54
CA GLY A 133 15.67 -3.96 -9.64
C GLY A 133 14.78 -2.86 -10.24
N PHE A 134 13.51 -3.14 -10.49
CA PHE A 134 12.54 -2.15 -10.93
C PHE A 134 12.39 -1.01 -9.92
N PHE A 135 12.22 -1.34 -8.63
CA PHE A 135 12.14 -0.37 -7.55
C PHE A 135 13.38 0.53 -7.51
N TYR A 136 14.57 -0.06 -7.57
CA TYR A 136 15.83 0.67 -7.57
C TYR A 136 15.94 1.63 -8.76
N ILE A 137 15.57 1.18 -9.96
CA ILE A 137 15.58 2.02 -11.18
C ILE A 137 14.62 3.20 -11.01
N VAL A 138 13.38 2.94 -10.62
CA VAL A 138 12.37 4.01 -10.46
C VAL A 138 12.80 5.00 -9.38
N PHE A 139 13.16 4.53 -8.20
CA PHE A 139 13.41 5.43 -7.08
C PHE A 139 14.76 6.13 -7.16
N GLN A 140 15.80 5.46 -7.63
CA GLN A 140 17.13 6.04 -7.67
C GLN A 140 17.43 6.77 -8.99
N ARG A 141 16.96 6.30 -10.14
CA ARG A 141 17.21 6.97 -11.44
C ARG A 141 16.13 7.97 -11.82
N VAL A 142 14.85 7.60 -11.66
CA VAL A 142 13.73 8.48 -12.05
C VAL A 142 13.46 9.52 -10.96
N ILE A 143 13.28 9.06 -9.71
CA ILE A 143 12.94 9.93 -8.57
C ILE A 143 14.21 10.51 -7.91
N ARG A 144 15.41 9.98 -8.19
CA ARG A 144 16.69 10.42 -7.57
C ARG A 144 16.61 10.53 -6.05
N MET A 145 15.94 9.60 -5.39
CA MET A 145 15.80 9.60 -3.94
C MET A 145 17.10 9.10 -3.31
N GLN A 146 17.65 9.87 -2.37
CA GLN A 146 18.73 9.39 -1.51
C GLN A 146 18.09 8.60 -0.39
N PHE A 147 18.44 7.32 -0.30
CA PHE A 147 18.00 6.47 0.78
C PHE A 147 18.97 6.59 1.94
N GLU A 148 18.43 6.78 3.14
CA GLU A 148 19.22 6.77 4.36
C GLU A 148 19.81 5.37 4.60
N ALA A 149 21.06 5.34 5.06
CA ALA A 149 21.75 4.12 5.42
C ALA A 149 21.13 3.49 6.68
N GLY A 150 21.17 2.16 6.75
CA GLY A 150 20.80 1.45 7.96
C GLY A 150 21.80 1.66 9.10
N LEU A 151 21.40 1.37 10.33
CA LEU A 151 22.31 1.39 11.48
C LEU A 151 23.53 0.51 11.26
N LEU A 152 23.37 -0.70 10.72
CA LEU A 152 24.50 -1.59 10.49
C LEU A 152 25.50 -1.01 9.48
N GLN A 153 25.01 -0.32 8.44
CA GLN A 153 25.86 0.36 7.47
C GLN A 153 26.61 1.52 8.13
N THR A 154 25.91 2.31 8.94
CA THR A 154 26.48 3.44 9.69
C THR A 154 27.58 2.98 10.66
N TRP A 155 27.35 1.89 11.40
CA TRP A 155 28.33 1.31 12.33
C TRP A 155 29.53 0.68 11.61
N LEU A 156 29.33 0.12 10.40
CA LEU A 156 30.39 -0.44 9.56
C LEU A 156 31.15 0.62 8.75
N GLY A 157 30.73 1.89 8.81
CA GLY A 157 31.33 2.99 8.05
C GLY A 157 31.06 2.94 6.54
N LEU A 158 29.95 2.29 6.13
CA LEU A 158 29.49 2.13 4.76
C LEU A 158 28.38 3.12 4.39
#